data_AF-R7G9Z9-F1
#
_entry.id   AF-R7G9Z9-F1
#
_cell.length_a   1.000
_cell.length_b   1.000
_cell.length_c   1.000
_cell.angle_alpha   90.00
_cell.angle_beta   90.00
_cell.angle_gamma   90.00
#
_symmetry.space_group_name_H-M   'P 1'
#
loop_
_entity.id
_entity.type
_entity.pdbx_description
1 polymer ?
#
loop_
_entity_poly.entity_id
_entity_poly.type
_entity_poly.pdbx_seq_one_letter_code
_entity_poly.pdbx_strand_id
1 'polypeptide(L)'
;MTRFLWQAVYQQNPIAPEGLEFNYNVLQTYETKPLFEQAQSRYASLDPARRGKNYVSMPICYKIEDKHYLVDFLYRKKAMKEMYDVIVDKIIEHRINILVLENNTDTSLKEVLEERLRFKNYLHCTIIEKYSTQNKEQRIKDHQSDVRNYIVFPCKGMFSLNSDMGLAMEEITAYSFNYPNKFDDGIDALVIYAMQFIDSGVEFPEVGTFKRGYL
;
A
#
# COMPACT_ATOMS: atom_id res chain seq x y z
N MET A 1 -22.34 -3.47 10.22
CA MET A 1 -22.01 -2.54 11.33
C MET A 1 -20.49 -2.36 11.33
N THR A 2 -19.96 -1.15 11.21
CA THR A 2 -18.50 -0.94 11.20
C THR A 2 -17.94 -1.08 12.63
N ARG A 3 -16.68 -1.51 12.77
CA ARG A 3 -16.02 -1.60 14.08
C ARG A 3 -16.02 -0.27 14.83
N PHE A 4 -15.99 0.87 14.12
CA PHE A 4 -16.21 2.20 14.67
C PHE A 4 -17.54 2.35 15.37
N LEU A 5 -18.63 1.95 14.72
CA LEU A 5 -19.96 2.05 15.31
C LEU A 5 -20.06 1.13 16.53
N TRP A 6 -19.41 -0.04 16.49
CA TRP A 6 -19.37 -0.94 17.64
C TRP A 6 -18.55 -0.37 18.81
N GLN A 7 -17.37 0.22 18.56
CA GLN A 7 -16.56 0.85 19.60
C GLN A 7 -17.21 2.11 20.17
N ALA A 8 -17.80 2.95 19.33
CA ALA A 8 -18.47 4.17 19.77
C ALA A 8 -19.72 3.84 20.61
N VAL A 9 -20.54 2.86 20.18
CA VAL A 9 -21.81 2.53 20.83
C VAL A 9 -21.62 1.62 22.05
N TYR A 10 -20.77 0.59 21.96
CA TYR A 10 -20.67 -0.44 23.00
C TYR A 10 -19.44 -0.32 23.91
N GLN A 11 -18.36 0.32 23.44
CA GLN A 11 -17.14 0.52 24.24
C GLN A 11 -17.05 1.95 24.81
N GLN A 12 -18.06 2.79 24.58
CA GLN A 12 -18.11 4.19 25.01
C GLN A 12 -16.85 5.00 24.63
N ASN A 13 -16.23 4.67 23.49
CA ASN A 13 -15.09 5.41 22.96
C ASN A 13 -15.48 6.14 21.67
N PRO A 14 -16.29 7.22 21.74
CA PRO A 14 -16.71 7.96 20.57
C PRO A 14 -15.51 8.69 19.95
N ILE A 15 -15.21 8.36 18.71
CA ILE A 15 -14.26 9.11 17.87
C ILE A 15 -15.07 10.21 17.17
N ALA A 16 -14.69 11.47 17.35
CA ALA A 16 -15.33 12.58 16.65
C ALA A 16 -15.16 12.43 15.12
N PRO A 17 -16.14 12.83 14.28
CA PRO A 17 -16.00 12.80 12.82
C PRO A 17 -14.85 13.69 12.31
N GLU A 18 -14.56 14.76 13.06
CA GLU A 18 -13.46 15.69 12.82
C GLU A 18 -12.12 14.98 13.11
N GLY A 19 -11.25 14.90 12.10
CA GLY A 19 -9.94 14.23 12.18
C GLY A 19 -9.88 12.82 11.62
N LEU A 20 -10.94 12.32 10.96
CA LEU A 20 -10.93 11.08 10.17
C LEU A 20 -10.73 11.37 8.67
N GLU A 21 -9.56 11.92 8.33
CA GLU A 21 -9.23 12.33 6.96
C GLU A 21 -9.18 11.16 5.97
N PHE A 22 -9.10 9.92 6.45
CA PHE A 22 -9.12 8.71 5.63
C PHE A 22 -10.42 7.91 5.76
N ASN A 23 -11.48 8.50 6.32
CA ASN A 23 -12.77 7.82 6.43
C ASN A 23 -13.28 7.42 5.05
N TYR A 24 -13.90 6.23 4.94
CA TYR A 24 -14.53 5.78 3.70
C TYR A 24 -15.44 6.81 3.01
N ASN A 25 -16.11 7.68 3.78
CA ASN A 25 -17.02 8.69 3.22
C ASN A 25 -16.30 9.80 2.44
N VAL A 26 -14.99 9.98 2.65
CA VAL A 26 -14.17 10.99 1.97
C VAL A 26 -13.18 10.39 0.97
N LEU A 27 -13.08 9.05 0.90
CA LEU A 27 -12.22 8.35 -0.05
C LEU A 27 -12.92 8.18 -1.40
N GLN A 28 -12.16 8.35 -2.48
CA GLN A 28 -12.58 7.90 -3.80
C GLN A 28 -12.60 6.37 -3.82
N THR A 29 -13.67 5.76 -4.33
CA THR A 29 -13.78 4.30 -4.38
C THR A 29 -14.16 3.77 -5.76
N TYR A 30 -13.79 2.53 -6.04
CA TYR A 30 -14.22 1.76 -7.20
C TYR A 30 -15.06 0.56 -6.78
N GLU A 31 -16.02 0.15 -7.62
CA GLU A 31 -16.85 -1.05 -7.40
C GLU A 31 -16.42 -2.23 -8.27
N THR A 32 -15.70 -1.95 -9.36
CA THR A 32 -15.12 -2.96 -10.25
C THR A 32 -13.61 -2.87 -10.18
N LYS A 33 -12.96 -3.97 -9.82
CA LYS A 33 -11.50 -4.03 -9.72
C LYS A 33 -10.86 -3.82 -11.09
N PRO A 34 -9.94 -2.86 -11.26
CA PRO A 34 -9.29 -2.64 -12.55
C PRO A 34 -8.42 -3.83 -12.93
N LEU A 35 -8.40 -4.12 -14.23
CA LEU A 35 -7.61 -5.20 -14.81
C LEU A 35 -6.16 -4.77 -15.04
N PHE A 36 -5.25 -5.73 -15.06
CA PHE A 36 -3.82 -5.42 -15.20
C PHE A 36 -3.49 -4.77 -16.55
N GLU A 37 -4.28 -5.06 -17.59
CA GLU A 37 -4.14 -4.56 -18.96
C GLU A 37 -4.51 -3.09 -19.10
N GLN A 38 -5.34 -2.58 -18.19
CA GLN A 38 -5.74 -1.17 -18.16
C GLN A 38 -4.67 -0.27 -17.53
N ALA A 39 -3.74 -0.86 -16.76
CA ALA A 39 -2.71 -0.14 -16.03
C ALA A 39 -1.52 0.20 -16.93
N GLN A 40 -1.17 1.49 -17.02
CA GLN A 40 0.08 1.94 -17.64
C GLN A 40 1.29 1.43 -16.86
N SER A 41 1.17 1.48 -15.53
CA SER A 41 2.19 1.02 -14.60
C SER A 41 1.58 0.45 -13.32
N ARG A 42 2.32 -0.45 -12.68
CA ARG A 42 1.90 -1.18 -11.46
C ARG A 42 3.00 -1.03 -10.44
N TYR A 43 2.66 -0.42 -9.32
CA TYR A 43 3.62 0.01 -8.31
C TYR A 43 3.24 -0.52 -6.94
N ALA A 44 4.22 -0.67 -6.08
CA ALA A 44 4.00 -0.93 -4.66
C ALA A 44 5.06 -0.24 -3.81
N SER A 45 4.70 0.04 -2.56
CA SER A 45 5.64 0.38 -1.49
C SER A 45 5.67 -0.77 -0.49
N LEU A 46 6.80 -1.05 0.14
CA LEU A 46 6.97 -2.07 1.16
C LEU A 46 7.54 -1.42 2.41
N ASP A 47 6.74 -1.39 3.47
CA ASP A 47 7.19 -1.07 4.83
C ASP A 47 7.45 -2.38 5.61
N PRO A 48 8.71 -2.70 5.94
CA PRO A 48 9.06 -3.91 6.66
C PRO A 48 8.76 -3.81 8.16
N ALA A 49 8.15 -4.87 8.71
CA ALA A 49 7.86 -4.94 10.14
C ALA A 49 9.15 -4.92 11.00
N ARG A 50 9.23 -3.98 11.94
CA ARG A 50 10.31 -3.95 12.95
C ARG A 50 9.91 -4.72 14.21
N ARG A 51 10.72 -5.71 14.60
CA ARG A 51 10.67 -6.40 15.91
C ARG A 51 9.28 -6.96 16.30
N GLY A 52 8.53 -7.49 15.32
CA GLY A 52 7.30 -8.26 15.56
C GLY A 52 6.10 -7.49 16.14
N LYS A 53 6.22 -6.18 16.34
CA LYS A 53 5.11 -5.33 16.81
C LYS A 53 4.28 -4.78 15.65
N ASN A 54 4.97 -4.47 14.56
CA ASN A 54 4.41 -3.81 13.38
C ASN A 54 3.92 -4.85 12.36
N TYR A 55 3.05 -4.41 11.47
CA TYR A 55 2.66 -5.16 10.29
C TYR A 55 3.69 -4.98 9.17
N VAL A 56 3.87 -6.01 8.36
CA VAL A 56 4.48 -5.88 7.04
C VAL A 56 3.39 -5.36 6.14
N SER A 57 3.60 -4.17 5.57
CA SER A 57 2.61 -3.45 4.77
C SER A 57 3.13 -3.27 3.36
N MET A 58 2.34 -3.72 2.38
CA MET A 58 2.65 -3.51 0.96
C MET A 58 1.38 -3.22 0.17
N PRO A 59 0.94 -1.95 0.05
CA PRO A 59 -0.12 -1.57 -0.87
C PRO A 59 0.35 -1.80 -2.31
N ILE A 60 -0.54 -2.37 -3.14
CA ILE A 60 -0.30 -2.61 -4.56
C ILE A 60 -1.31 -1.78 -5.34
N CYS A 61 -0.80 -0.90 -6.19
CA CYS A 61 -1.63 0.05 -6.93
C CYS A 61 -1.38 -0.03 -8.43
N TYR A 62 -2.46 0.08 -9.20
CA TYR A 62 -2.45 0.20 -10.65
C TYR A 62 -2.63 1.66 -11.04
N LYS A 63 -1.64 2.23 -11.75
CA LYS A 63 -1.73 3.58 -12.30
C LYS A 63 -2.53 3.53 -13.60
N ILE A 64 -3.63 4.25 -13.62
CA ILE A 64 -4.50 4.44 -14.78
C ILE A 64 -4.76 5.94 -14.88
N GLU A 65 -4.24 6.55 -15.93
CA GLU A 65 -4.21 8.00 -16.13
C GLU A 65 -3.53 8.71 -14.95
N ASP A 66 -4.24 9.60 -14.28
CA ASP A 66 -3.79 10.38 -13.11
C ASP A 66 -4.08 9.67 -11.77
N LYS A 67 -4.76 8.52 -11.80
CA LYS A 67 -5.23 7.82 -10.60
C LYS A 67 -4.46 6.55 -10.31
N HIS A 68 -4.37 6.24 -9.03
CA HIS A 68 -3.68 5.07 -8.50
C HIS A 68 -4.70 4.18 -7.78
N TYR A 69 -5.14 3.12 -8.45
CA TYR A 69 -6.15 2.22 -7.92
C TYR A 69 -5.51 1.21 -6.98
N LEU A 70 -5.87 1.22 -5.69
CA LEU A 70 -5.42 0.23 -4.72
C LEU A 70 -6.11 -1.10 -5.00
N VAL A 71 -5.39 -2.04 -5.63
CA VAL A 71 -5.97 -3.29 -6.15
C VAL A 71 -5.75 -4.49 -5.24
N ASP A 72 -4.69 -4.45 -4.44
CA ASP A 72 -4.37 -5.47 -3.46
C ASP A 72 -3.49 -4.89 -2.35
N PHE A 73 -3.39 -5.61 -1.23
CA PHE A 73 -2.62 -5.19 -0.07
C PHE A 73 -2.03 -6.42 0.62
N LEU A 74 -0.74 -6.42 0.93
CA LEU A 74 -0.15 -7.36 1.89
C LEU A 74 -0.07 -6.70 3.26
N TYR A 75 -0.77 -7.23 4.26
CA TYR A 75 -0.86 -6.62 5.58
C TYR A 75 -0.83 -7.69 6.68
N ARG A 76 0.37 -8.05 7.13
CA ARG A 76 0.55 -9.18 8.07
C ARG A 76 1.53 -8.89 9.19
N LYS A 77 1.13 -9.24 10.41
CA LYS A 77 2.00 -9.19 11.59
C LYS A 77 2.84 -10.46 11.71
N LYS A 78 3.87 -10.54 10.87
CA LYS A 78 4.79 -11.68 10.74
C LYS A 78 6.24 -11.22 10.71
N ALA A 79 7.18 -12.12 10.99
CA ALA A 79 8.59 -11.80 10.83
C ALA A 79 8.94 -11.63 9.35
N MET A 80 9.81 -10.68 9.01
CA MET A 80 10.20 -10.42 7.60
C MET A 80 10.69 -11.67 6.88
N LYS A 81 11.42 -12.57 7.57
CA LYS A 81 11.91 -13.82 6.98
C LYS A 81 10.80 -14.75 6.49
N GLU A 82 9.62 -14.73 7.13
CA GLU A 82 8.45 -15.51 6.69
C GLU A 82 7.73 -14.87 5.48
N MET A 83 8.04 -13.60 5.18
CA MET A 83 7.29 -12.79 4.21
C MET A 83 7.96 -12.68 2.85
N TYR A 84 9.23 -13.06 2.71
CA TYR A 84 9.98 -12.89 1.45
C TYR A 84 9.32 -13.57 0.25
N ASP A 85 8.92 -14.84 0.40
CA ASP A 85 8.31 -15.57 -0.71
C ASP A 85 6.91 -15.03 -1.01
N VAL A 86 6.16 -14.60 0.01
CA VAL A 86 4.83 -13.97 -0.15
C VAL A 86 4.94 -12.63 -0.91
N ILE A 87 5.94 -11.82 -0.58
CA ILE A 87 6.23 -10.56 -1.27
C ILE A 87 6.60 -10.83 -2.74
N VAL A 88 7.49 -11.79 -2.99
CA VAL A 88 7.91 -12.18 -4.33
C VAL A 88 6.73 -12.68 -5.16
N ASP A 89 5.87 -13.52 -4.58
CA ASP A 89 4.68 -14.02 -5.25
C ASP A 89 3.72 -12.88 -5.62
N LYS A 90 3.53 -11.89 -4.73
CA LYS A 90 2.72 -10.70 -5.03
C LYS A 90 3.32 -9.83 -6.13
N ILE A 91 4.64 -9.66 -6.15
CA ILE A 91 5.35 -8.94 -7.24
C ILE A 91 5.08 -9.59 -8.59
N ILE A 92 5.14 -10.93 -8.65
CA ILE A 92 4.93 -11.70 -9.87
C ILE A 92 3.45 -11.69 -10.27
N GLU A 93 2.55 -11.96 -9.32
CA GLU A 93 1.08 -11.98 -9.52
C GLU A 93 0.59 -10.68 -10.14
N HIS A 94 1.01 -9.54 -9.58
CA HIS A 94 0.59 -8.23 -10.06
C HIS A 94 1.50 -7.64 -11.14
N ARG A 95 2.54 -8.37 -11.57
CA ARG A 95 3.54 -7.89 -12.53
C ARG A 95 4.05 -6.49 -12.20
N ILE A 96 4.46 -6.29 -10.95
CA ILE A 96 4.89 -4.98 -10.43
C ILE A 96 6.10 -4.50 -11.24
N ASN A 97 6.04 -3.24 -11.67
CA ASN A 97 7.10 -2.54 -12.40
C ASN A 97 8.14 -1.98 -11.44
N ILE A 98 7.69 -1.31 -10.38
CA ILE A 98 8.56 -0.68 -9.39
C ILE A 98 8.05 -0.99 -7.99
N LEU A 99 8.94 -1.53 -7.17
CA LEU A 99 8.75 -1.70 -5.73
C LEU A 99 9.64 -0.69 -5.00
N VAL A 100 9.04 0.11 -4.14
CA VAL A 100 9.76 1.02 -3.24
C VAL A 100 9.85 0.37 -1.88
N LEU A 101 11.06 0.25 -1.36
CA LEU A 101 11.33 -0.38 -0.08
C LEU A 101 11.74 0.70 0.90
N GLU A 102 10.99 0.84 1.99
CA GLU A 102 11.39 1.73 3.07
C GLU A 102 12.55 1.07 3.83
N ASN A 103 13.78 1.53 3.55
CA ASN A 103 14.96 1.05 4.24
C ASN A 103 15.30 2.00 5.38
N ASN A 104 15.43 1.44 6.57
CA ASN A 104 15.75 2.21 7.76
C ASN A 104 17.01 1.73 8.49
N THR A 105 17.53 0.52 8.20
CA THR A 105 18.73 -0.03 8.89
C THR A 105 19.40 -1.23 8.21
N ASP A 106 18.72 -1.96 7.32
CA ASP A 106 19.19 -3.28 6.82
C ASP A 106 19.29 -3.24 5.30
N THR A 107 20.51 -3.22 4.76
CA THR A 107 20.79 -3.16 3.32
C THR A 107 20.53 -4.48 2.60
N SER A 108 20.26 -5.57 3.31
CA SER A 108 20.17 -6.91 2.71
C SER A 108 18.80 -7.21 2.07
N LEU A 109 17.73 -6.52 2.46
CA LEU A 109 16.38 -6.92 2.06
C LEU A 109 16.16 -6.81 0.55
N LYS A 110 16.66 -5.75 -0.08
CA LYS A 110 16.60 -5.57 -1.53
C LYS A 110 17.29 -6.74 -2.25
N GLU A 111 18.54 -7.04 -1.91
CA GLU A 111 19.32 -8.11 -2.52
C GLU A 111 18.61 -9.46 -2.42
N VAL A 112 18.05 -9.74 -1.23
CA VAL A 112 17.32 -10.96 -0.90
C VAL A 112 16.02 -11.13 -1.70
N LEU A 113 15.30 -10.03 -1.99
CA LEU A 113 14.12 -10.06 -2.86
C LEU A 113 14.51 -10.20 -4.33
N GLU A 114 15.53 -9.48 -4.77
CA GLU A 114 16.01 -9.58 -6.15
C GLU A 114 16.56 -10.96 -6.49
N GLU A 115 17.29 -11.60 -5.57
CA GLU A 115 17.79 -12.97 -5.76
C GLU A 115 16.64 -13.97 -5.94
N ARG A 116 15.60 -13.87 -5.12
CA ARG A 116 14.41 -14.72 -5.26
C ARG A 116 13.65 -14.48 -6.56
N LEU A 117 13.52 -13.22 -6.99
CA LEU A 117 12.90 -12.88 -8.27
C LEU A 117 13.72 -13.46 -9.44
N ARG A 118 15.05 -13.34 -9.38
CA ARG A 118 15.97 -13.97 -10.35
C ARG A 118 15.82 -15.49 -10.37
N PHE A 119 15.72 -16.15 -9.20
CA PHE A 119 15.50 -17.59 -9.10
C PHE A 119 14.17 -18.03 -9.75
N LYS A 120 13.13 -17.18 -9.67
CA LYS A 120 11.85 -17.38 -10.36
C LYS A 120 11.83 -16.88 -11.82
N ASN A 121 12.99 -16.52 -12.36
CA ASN A 121 13.15 -15.98 -13.72
C ASN A 121 12.26 -14.75 -14.01
N TYR A 122 12.04 -13.90 -12.99
CA TYR A 122 11.26 -12.68 -13.09
C TYR A 122 12.18 -11.45 -12.97
N LEU A 123 12.31 -10.70 -14.06
CA LEU A 123 13.25 -9.55 -14.16
C LEU A 123 12.55 -8.21 -14.41
N HIS A 124 11.21 -8.18 -14.34
CA HIS A 124 10.42 -7.01 -14.73
C HIS A 124 10.19 -5.99 -13.60
N CYS A 125 10.56 -6.31 -12.35
CA CYS A 125 10.40 -5.41 -11.22
C CYS A 125 11.73 -4.75 -10.87
N THR A 126 11.74 -3.41 -10.83
CA THR A 126 12.85 -2.61 -10.29
C THR A 126 12.61 -2.36 -8.81
N ILE A 127 13.57 -2.69 -7.94
CA ILE A 127 13.47 -2.43 -6.50
C ILE A 127 14.32 -1.20 -6.13
N ILE A 128 13.67 -0.20 -5.54
CA ILE A 128 14.28 1.06 -5.12
C ILE A 128 14.22 1.16 -3.61
N GLU A 129 15.32 1.54 -2.95
CA GLU A 129 15.32 1.79 -1.52
C GLU A 129 15.16 3.28 -1.23
N LYS A 130 14.40 3.59 -0.19
CA LYS A 130 14.19 4.95 0.29
C LYS A 130 14.37 5.01 1.80
N TYR A 131 15.12 6.03 2.22
CA TYR A 131 15.31 6.37 3.62
C TYR A 131 14.36 7.49 3.98
N SER A 132 13.55 7.28 5.02
CA SER A 132 12.69 8.33 5.57
C SER A 132 13.22 8.75 6.93
N THR A 133 13.57 10.03 7.07
CA THR A 133 13.98 10.63 8.35
C THR A 133 12.87 11.48 8.96
N GLN A 134 11.78 11.72 8.21
CA GLN A 134 10.65 12.51 8.67
C GLN A 134 9.85 11.75 9.73
N ASN A 135 9.34 12.49 10.72
CA ASN A 135 8.40 11.93 11.68
C ASN A 135 7.16 11.37 10.96
N LYS A 136 6.74 10.17 11.36
CA LYS A 136 5.66 9.41 10.75
C LYS A 136 4.32 10.14 10.74
N GLU A 137 3.88 10.67 11.87
CA GLU A 137 2.61 11.39 11.96
C GLU A 137 2.60 12.66 11.10
N GLN A 138 3.71 13.41 11.11
CA GLN A 138 3.85 14.60 10.28
C GLN A 138 3.82 14.25 8.79
N ARG A 139 4.53 13.20 8.39
CA ARG A 139 4.53 12.69 7.00
C ARG A 139 3.11 12.32 6.55
N ILE A 140 2.37 11.59 7.38
CA ILE A 140 0.98 11.20 7.08
C ILE A 140 0.10 12.45 6.93
N LYS A 141 0.29 13.46 7.77
CA LYS A 141 -0.44 14.72 7.71
C LYS A 141 -0.14 15.53 6.45
N ASP A 142 1.13 15.60 6.05
CA ASP A 142 1.57 16.38 4.89
C ASP A 142 1.03 15.80 3.58
N HIS A 143 0.94 14.47 3.47
CA HIS A 143 0.53 13.76 2.24
C HIS A 143 -0.90 13.21 2.26
N GLN A 144 -1.70 13.54 3.28
CA GLN A 144 -3.09 13.05 3.39
C GLN A 144 -3.95 13.45 2.17
N SER A 145 -3.69 14.63 1.60
CA SER A 145 -4.43 15.15 0.45
C SER A 145 -4.10 14.37 -0.81
N ASP A 146 -2.84 13.98 -1.01
CA ASP A 146 -2.43 13.20 -2.18
C ASP A 146 -3.06 11.81 -2.17
N VAL A 147 -3.05 11.16 -0.99
CA VAL A 147 -3.71 9.87 -0.79
C VAL A 147 -5.20 9.99 -1.12
N ARG A 148 -5.90 11.01 -0.60
CA ARG A 148 -7.33 11.18 -0.88
C ARG A 148 -7.64 11.50 -2.34
N ASN A 149 -6.82 12.33 -2.97
CA ASN A 149 -7.11 12.90 -4.28
C ASN A 149 -6.69 11.99 -5.43
N TYR A 150 -5.66 11.16 -5.26
CA TYR A 150 -5.09 10.37 -6.35
C TYR A 150 -5.22 8.86 -6.14
N ILE A 151 -5.38 8.37 -4.89
CA ILE A 151 -5.58 6.95 -4.64
C ILE A 151 -7.08 6.61 -4.64
N VAL A 152 -7.46 5.60 -5.42
CA VAL A 152 -8.83 5.09 -5.53
C VAL A 152 -8.92 3.74 -4.84
N PHE A 153 -9.79 3.63 -3.83
CA PHE A 153 -9.87 2.50 -2.91
C PHE A 153 -10.97 1.50 -3.32
N PRO A 154 -10.90 0.22 -2.95
CA PRO A 154 -12.01 -0.70 -3.13
C PRO A 154 -13.22 -0.26 -2.30
N CYS A 155 -14.43 -0.32 -2.86
CA CYS A 155 -15.64 -0.05 -2.10
C CYS A 155 -15.88 -1.12 -1.02
N LYS A 156 -16.70 -0.78 -0.02
CA LYS A 156 -17.06 -1.71 1.06
C LYS A 156 -17.74 -2.95 0.48
N GLY A 157 -17.25 -4.13 0.86
CA GLY A 157 -17.81 -5.42 0.43
C GLY A 157 -17.05 -6.11 -0.70
N MET A 158 -16.05 -5.46 -1.30
CA MET A 158 -15.20 -6.09 -2.33
C MET A 158 -14.18 -7.09 -1.78
N PHE A 159 -13.97 -7.11 -0.47
CA PHE A 159 -12.97 -7.95 0.20
C PHE A 159 -13.54 -8.52 1.50
N SER A 160 -12.98 -9.65 1.93
CA SER A 160 -13.27 -10.21 3.25
C SER A 160 -12.61 -9.37 4.34
N LEU A 161 -13.30 -9.12 5.45
CA LEU A 161 -12.76 -8.35 6.59
C LEU A 161 -11.49 -8.98 7.19
N ASN A 162 -11.33 -10.31 7.05
CA ASN A 162 -10.16 -11.04 7.55
C ASN A 162 -9.04 -11.18 6.51
N SER A 163 -9.24 -10.64 5.30
CA SER A 163 -8.19 -10.59 4.28
C SER A 163 -7.18 -9.48 4.61
N ASP A 164 -5.99 -9.56 4.02
CA ASP A 164 -4.96 -8.53 4.17
C ASP A 164 -5.51 -7.13 3.78
N MET A 165 -6.24 -7.04 2.65
CA MET A 165 -6.95 -5.82 2.25
C MET A 165 -7.98 -5.35 3.30
N GLY A 166 -8.78 -6.27 3.85
CA GLY A 166 -9.80 -5.92 4.84
C GLY A 166 -9.22 -5.37 6.13
N LEU A 167 -8.16 -5.99 6.62
CA LEU A 167 -7.44 -5.55 7.82
C LEU A 167 -6.74 -4.20 7.58
N ALA A 168 -6.11 -4.00 6.42
CA ALA A 168 -5.50 -2.74 6.04
C ALA A 168 -6.54 -1.62 5.93
N MET A 169 -7.65 -1.84 5.21
CA MET A 169 -8.71 -0.84 5.05
C MET A 169 -9.39 -0.50 6.37
N GLU A 170 -9.52 -1.45 7.29
CA GLU A 170 -10.02 -1.17 8.65
C GLU A 170 -9.08 -0.22 9.40
N GLU A 171 -7.77 -0.46 9.34
CA GLU A 171 -6.76 0.40 9.98
C GLU A 171 -6.69 1.78 9.33
N ILE A 172 -6.55 1.85 8.01
CA ILE A 172 -6.48 3.10 7.24
C ILE A 172 -7.70 3.99 7.53
N THR A 173 -8.91 3.43 7.44
CA THR A 173 -10.12 4.23 7.65
C THR A 173 -10.42 4.51 9.13
N ALA A 174 -9.66 3.90 10.05
CA ALA A 174 -9.67 4.21 11.49
C ALA A 174 -8.73 5.33 11.88
N TYR A 175 -7.74 5.60 11.05
CA TYR A 175 -6.67 6.48 11.41
C TYR A 175 -7.20 7.88 11.75
N SER A 176 -6.83 8.37 12.93
CA SER A 176 -7.20 9.71 13.38
C SER A 176 -5.98 10.51 13.80
N PHE A 177 -5.96 11.78 13.41
CA PHE A 177 -4.95 12.72 13.91
C PHE A 177 -5.24 13.21 15.35
N ASN A 178 -6.46 13.00 15.84
CA ASN A 178 -6.91 13.53 17.12
C ASN A 178 -6.83 12.50 18.26
N TYR A 179 -6.68 11.22 17.93
CA TYR A 179 -6.69 10.13 18.89
C TYR A 179 -5.50 9.18 18.69
N PRO A 180 -5.01 8.52 19.76
CA PRO A 180 -3.93 7.56 19.64
C PRO A 180 -4.32 6.38 18.72
N ASN A 181 -3.54 6.17 17.66
CA ASN A 181 -3.72 5.04 16.76
C ASN A 181 -2.99 3.81 17.29
N LYS A 182 -3.67 2.66 17.31
CA LYS A 182 -3.06 1.39 17.75
C LYS A 182 -2.01 0.90 16.76
N PHE A 183 -2.29 1.08 15.48
CA PHE A 183 -1.44 0.75 14.36
C PHE A 183 -1.62 1.86 13.32
N ASP A 184 -0.55 2.11 12.57
CA ASP A 184 -0.44 3.14 11.53
C ASP A 184 0.38 2.63 10.34
N ASP A 185 0.70 1.32 10.31
CA ASP A 185 1.60 0.70 9.33
C ASP A 185 0.97 0.66 7.92
N GLY A 186 -0.36 0.54 7.80
CA GLY A 186 -1.03 0.46 6.51
C GLY A 186 -1.12 1.84 5.84
N ILE A 187 -1.56 2.86 6.57
CA ILE A 187 -1.60 4.24 6.04
C ILE A 187 -0.21 4.79 5.75
N ASP A 188 0.80 4.47 6.56
CA ASP A 188 2.17 4.93 6.31
C ASP A 188 2.76 4.36 5.04
N ALA A 189 2.54 3.06 4.79
CA ALA A 189 2.95 2.46 3.52
C ALA A 189 2.28 3.13 2.32
N LEU A 190 1.00 3.51 2.41
CA LEU A 190 0.30 4.27 1.37
C LEU A 190 0.84 5.69 1.20
N VAL A 191 1.27 6.34 2.29
CA VAL A 191 1.87 7.66 2.21
C VAL A 191 3.26 7.60 1.57
N ILE A 192 4.08 6.61 1.92
CA ILE A 192 5.35 6.34 1.24
C ILE A 192 5.13 6.07 -0.25
N TYR A 193 4.08 5.32 -0.57
CA TYR A 193 3.65 5.13 -1.96
C TYR A 193 3.36 6.48 -2.65
N ALA A 194 2.53 7.32 -2.02
CA ALA A 194 2.13 8.60 -2.59
C ALA A 194 3.31 9.55 -2.78
N MET A 195 4.18 9.68 -1.78
CA MET A 195 5.42 10.47 -1.89
C MET A 195 6.24 10.07 -3.11
N GLN A 196 6.34 8.76 -3.37
CA GLN A 196 7.23 8.26 -4.40
C GLN A 196 6.62 8.24 -5.80
N PHE A 197 5.32 7.99 -5.92
CA PHE A 197 4.67 7.80 -7.23
C PHE A 197 3.69 8.90 -7.63
N ILE A 198 3.30 9.78 -6.70
CA ILE A 198 2.38 10.88 -6.93
C ILE A 198 3.11 12.23 -6.79
N ASP A 199 3.79 12.46 -5.65
CA ASP A 199 4.38 13.77 -5.33
C ASP A 199 5.76 14.01 -5.97
N SER A 200 6.56 12.96 -6.17
CA SER A 200 7.96 13.09 -6.56
C SER A 200 8.22 13.78 -7.92
N GLY A 201 7.18 13.99 -8.75
CA GLY A 201 7.32 14.51 -10.11
C GLY A 201 8.16 13.60 -11.02
N VAL A 202 8.51 12.40 -10.55
CA VAL A 202 9.32 11.43 -11.28
C VAL A 202 8.43 10.68 -12.25
N GLU A 203 8.51 11.05 -13.53
CA GLU A 203 7.98 10.21 -14.59
C GLU A 203 8.81 8.93 -14.71
N PHE A 204 8.23 7.84 -14.25
CA PHE A 204 8.77 6.52 -14.51
C PHE A 204 8.38 6.10 -15.93
N PRO A 205 9.31 5.50 -16.70
CA PRO A 205 9.03 5.11 -18.08
C PRO A 205 7.82 4.16 -18.13
N GLU A 206 6.84 4.51 -18.95
CA GLU A 206 5.71 3.63 -19.25
C GLU A 206 6.22 2.41 -20.01
N VAL A 207 5.86 1.21 -19.56
CA VAL A 207 6.31 -0.01 -20.23
C VAL A 207 5.41 -0.28 -21.42
N GLY A 208 5.89 0.04 -22.63
CA GLY A 208 5.22 -0.31 -23.87
C GLY A 208 4.99 -1.83 -23.97
N THR A 209 3.74 -2.23 -24.20
CA THR A 209 3.41 -3.64 -24.44
C THR A 209 3.94 -4.04 -25.82
N PHE A 210 5.08 -4.73 -25.87
CA PHE A 210 5.55 -5.36 -27.10
C PHE A 210 4.59 -6.50 -27.49
N LYS A 211 3.71 -6.25 -28.46
CA LYS A 211 2.99 -7.32 -29.15
C LYS A 211 4.02 -8.13 -29.94
N ARG A 212 4.36 -9.33 -29.48
CA ARG A 212 5.05 -10.32 -30.31
C ARG A 212 4.15 -10.63 -31.50
N GLY A 213 4.51 -10.11 -32.68
CA GLY A 213 3.95 -10.59 -33.94
C GLY A 213 4.33 -12.06 -34.09
N TYR A 214 3.32 -12.92 -34.16
CA TYR A 214 3.54 -14.29 -34.62
C TYR A 214 3.84 -14.23 -36.12
N LEU A 215 5.06 -14.63 -36.49
CA LEU A 215 5.42 -15.04 -37.84
C LEU A 215 5.11 -16.53 -37.99
#